data_AF-B7KMP3-F1
#
_entry.id   AF-B7KMP3-F1
#
_cell.length_a   1.000
_cell.length_b   1.000
_cell.length_c   1.000
_cell.angle_alpha   90.00
_cell.angle_beta   90.00
_cell.angle_gamma   90.00
#
_symmetry.space_group_name_H-M   'P 1'
#
loop_
_entity.id
_entity.type
_entity.pdbx_description
1 polymer ?
#
loop_
_entity_poly.entity_id
_entity_poly.type
_entity_poly.pdbx_seq_one_letter_code
_entity_poly.pdbx_strand_id
1 'polypeptide(L)'
;MNKKKKDKYVNLNYVKETHEEKVIKFFIKRLIEIVDNPQLIWQITKDPTNIFRTTDEQLEQILKGLEEKVKSQELNSEIYEKIKAAINREK
;
A
#
# COMPACT_ATOMS: atom_id res chain seq x y z
N MET A 1 -25.13 -13.81 -37.49
CA MET A 1 -24.66 -12.90 -36.42
C MET A 1 -23.18 -13.18 -36.14
N ASN A 2 -22.27 -12.33 -36.63
CA ASN A 2 -20.83 -12.50 -36.43
C ASN A 2 -20.41 -11.89 -35.09
N LYS A 3 -20.03 -12.75 -34.12
CA LYS A 3 -19.39 -12.33 -32.87
C LYS A 3 -17.96 -11.90 -33.21
N LYS A 4 -17.73 -10.59 -33.36
CA LYS A 4 -16.38 -10.01 -33.42
C LYS A 4 -15.66 -10.34 -32.10
N LYS A 5 -14.72 -11.28 -32.12
CA LYS A 5 -13.74 -11.47 -31.04
C LYS A 5 -12.96 -10.16 -30.94
N LYS A 6 -13.04 -9.47 -29.81
CA LYS A 6 -12.19 -8.31 -29.54
C LYS A 6 -10.76 -8.84 -29.41
N ASP A 7 -9.89 -8.46 -30.33
CA ASP A 7 -8.47 -8.73 -30.22
C ASP A 7 -7.95 -8.12 -28.92
N LYS A 8 -7.43 -8.96 -28.04
CA LYS A 8 -6.77 -8.51 -26.81
C LYS A 8 -5.39 -7.99 -27.22
N TYR A 9 -5.25 -6.67 -27.28
CA TYR A 9 -3.94 -6.04 -27.40
C TYR A 9 -3.09 -6.44 -26.19
N VAL A 10 -2.03 -7.20 -26.43
CA VAL A 10 -1.02 -7.52 -25.42
C VAL A 10 -0.05 -6.34 -25.39
N ASN A 11 0.00 -5.65 -24.26
CA ASN A 11 1.00 -4.61 -24.06
C ASN A 11 2.36 -5.29 -23.82
N LEU A 12 3.23 -5.26 -24.84
CA LEU A 12 4.57 -5.86 -24.80
C LEU A 12 5.54 -5.12 -23.87
N ASN A 13 5.18 -3.91 -23.41
CA ASN A 13 5.94 -3.12 -22.44
C ASN A 13 5.37 -3.26 -21.01
N TYR A 14 4.50 -4.24 -20.76
CA TYR A 14 3.97 -4.48 -19.42
C TYR A 14 5.09 -4.99 -18.51
N VAL A 15 5.64 -4.09 -17.70
CA VAL A 15 6.49 -4.47 -16.57
C VAL A 15 5.57 -5.03 -15.50
N LYS A 16 5.70 -6.33 -15.25
CA LYS A 16 4.96 -6.98 -14.18
C LYS A 16 5.48 -6.45 -12.85
N GLU A 17 4.56 -5.90 -12.08
CA GLU A 17 4.77 -5.51 -10.69
C GLU A 17 5.46 -6.62 -9.89
N THR A 18 6.52 -6.26 -9.16
CA THR A 18 7.28 -7.18 -8.30
C THR A 18 6.45 -7.61 -7.09
N HIS A 19 6.86 -8.70 -6.44
CA HIS A 19 6.17 -9.12 -5.21
C HIS A 19 6.26 -8.05 -4.12
N GLU A 20 7.42 -7.41 -4.01
CA GLU A 20 7.66 -6.32 -3.06
C GLU A 20 6.75 -5.12 -3.28
N GLU A 21 6.61 -4.67 -4.53
CA GLU A 21 5.71 -3.57 -4.87
C GLU A 21 4.25 -3.88 -4.49
N LYS A 22 3.83 -5.15 -4.63
CA LYS A 22 2.50 -5.61 -4.20
C LYS A 22 2.31 -5.52 -2.70
N VAL A 23 3.31 -5.96 -1.94
CA VAL A 23 3.28 -5.94 -0.47
C VAL A 23 3.18 -4.50 0.03
N ILE A 24 3.99 -3.60 -0.53
CA ILE A 24 3.97 -2.17 -0.17
C ILE A 24 2.60 -1.55 -0.48
N LYS A 25 2.09 -1.72 -1.70
CA LYS A 25 0.77 -1.20 -2.07
C LYS A 25 -0.36 -1.78 -1.23
N PHE A 26 -0.27 -3.06 -0.89
CA PHE A 26 -1.24 -3.72 -0.01
C PHE A 26 -1.30 -3.03 1.36
N PHE A 27 -0.16 -2.81 2.01
CA PHE A 27 -0.14 -2.17 3.32
C PHE A 27 -0.53 -0.70 3.29
N ILE A 28 -0.08 0.06 2.29
CA ILE A 28 -0.54 1.45 2.08
C ILE A 28 -2.07 1.47 1.98
N LYS A 29 -2.64 0.61 1.13
CA LYS A 29 -4.09 0.52 0.96
C LYS A 29 -4.78 0.14 2.28
N ARG A 30 -4.26 -0.83 3.03
CA ARG A 30 -4.85 -1.26 4.30
C ARG A 30 -4.78 -0.20 5.40
N LEU A 31 -3.69 0.56 5.48
CA LEU A 31 -3.57 1.68 6.43
C LEU A 31 -4.61 2.78 6.14
N ILE A 32 -4.88 3.03 4.86
CA ILE A 32 -5.90 4.00 4.43
C ILE A 32 -7.32 3.48 4.70
N GLU A 33 -7.60 2.21 4.40
CA GLU A 33 -8.92 1.61 4.60
C GLU A 33 -9.29 1.48 6.08
N ILE A 34 -8.31 1.23 6.96
CA ILE A 34 -8.50 1.06 8.40
C ILE A 34 -7.95 2.29 9.14
N VAL A 35 -8.42 3.48 8.77
CA VAL A 35 -8.01 4.75 9.39
C VAL A 35 -8.37 4.85 10.88
N ASP A 36 -9.39 4.12 11.33
CA ASP A 36 -9.82 4.12 12.73
C ASP A 36 -8.90 3.27 13.63
N ASN A 37 -8.16 2.32 13.05
CA ASN A 37 -7.22 1.48 13.78
C ASN A 37 -5.98 1.06 12.93
N PRO A 38 -5.20 2.04 12.44
CA PRO A 38 -4.04 1.76 11.59
C PRO A 38 -2.89 1.10 12.37
N GLN A 39 -2.94 1.14 13.71
CA GLN A 39 -2.01 0.40 14.58
C GLN A 39 -2.06 -1.09 14.31
N LEU A 40 -3.26 -1.67 14.15
CA LEU A 40 -3.39 -3.10 13.86
C LEU A 40 -2.63 -3.49 12.59
N ILE A 41 -2.76 -2.68 11.54
CA ILE A 41 -2.06 -2.92 10.27
C ILE A 41 -0.55 -2.72 10.46
N TRP A 42 -0.15 -1.70 11.22
CA TRP A 42 1.26 -1.42 11.52
C TRP A 42 1.94 -2.50 12.36
N GLN A 43 1.21 -3.17 13.25
CA GLN A 43 1.74 -4.32 14.00
C GLN A 43 1.95 -5.52 13.07
N ILE A 44 1.00 -5.76 12.17
CA ILE A 44 1.07 -6.82 11.17
C ILE A 44 2.29 -6.65 10.26
N THR A 45 2.69 -5.42 9.92
CA THR A 45 3.88 -5.19 9.09
C THR A 45 5.17 -5.66 9.80
N LYS A 46 5.26 -5.47 11.13
CA LYS A 46 6.43 -5.83 11.94
C LYS A 46 6.41 -7.28 12.45
N ASP A 47 5.27 -7.96 12.40
CA ASP A 47 5.10 -9.29 12.97
C ASP A 47 6.04 -10.31 12.28
N PRO A 48 6.97 -10.95 13.03
CA PRO A 48 7.92 -11.90 12.48
C PRO A 48 7.28 -13.17 11.95
N THR A 49 6.06 -13.49 12.38
CA THR A 49 5.29 -14.67 11.95
C THR A 49 4.41 -14.39 10.73
N ASN A 50 4.28 -13.13 10.33
CA ASN A 50 3.49 -12.76 9.16
C ASN A 50 4.22 -13.13 7.87
N ILE A 51 3.50 -13.84 6.98
CA ILE A 51 3.99 -14.18 5.64
C ILE A 51 4.23 -12.94 4.75
N PHE A 52 3.61 -11.82 5.10
CA PHE A 52 3.80 -10.50 4.48
C PHE A 52 4.67 -9.57 5.34
N ARG A 53 5.50 -10.12 6.23
CA ARG A 53 6.40 -9.31 7.06
C ARG A 53 7.20 -8.35 6.19
N THR A 54 7.25 -7.10 6.62
CA THR A 54 8.02 -6.06 5.94
C THR A 54 9.39 -5.90 6.58
N THR A 55 10.40 -5.64 5.75
CA THR A 55 11.71 -5.15 6.22
C THR A 55 11.61 -3.68 6.65
N ASP A 56 12.63 -3.19 7.35
CA ASP A 56 12.70 -1.76 7.71
C ASP A 56 12.70 -0.86 6.46
N GLU A 57 13.36 -1.29 5.38
CA GLU A 57 13.33 -0.61 4.09
C GLU A 57 11.92 -0.56 3.50
N GLN A 58 11.17 -1.66 3.56
CA GLN A 58 9.79 -1.70 3.08
C GLN A 58 8.86 -0.85 3.94
N LEU A 59 9.11 -0.76 5.26
CA LEU A 59 8.39 0.16 6.15
C LEU A 59 8.61 1.62 5.74
N GLU A 60 9.85 2.00 5.44
CA GLU A 60 10.16 3.34 4.92
C GLU A 60 9.45 3.60 3.59
N GLN A 61 9.41 2.61 2.68
CA GLN A 61 8.69 2.74 1.41
C GLN A 61 7.17 2.86 1.59
N ILE A 62 6.57 2.16 2.56
CA ILE A 62 5.15 2.31 2.90
C ILE A 62 4.86 3.72 3.40
N LEU A 63 5.68 4.24 4.32
CA LEU A 63 5.54 5.60 4.85
C LEU A 63 5.69 6.65 3.73
N LYS A 64 6.70 6.49 2.88
CA LYS A 64 6.92 7.36 1.72
C LYS A 64 5.75 7.31 0.74
N GLY A 65 5.20 6.13 0.47
CA GLY A 65 4.05 5.96 -0.41
C GLY A 65 2.77 6.59 0.16
N LEU A 66 2.58 6.59 1.48
CA LEU A 66 1.51 7.37 2.12
C LEU A 66 1.71 8.87 1.92
N GLU A 67 2.93 9.39 2.11
CA GLU A 67 3.25 10.80 1.86
C GLU A 67 3.03 11.22 0.41
N GLU A 68 3.45 10.40 -0.55
CA GLU A 68 3.24 10.64 -1.97
C GLU A 68 1.75 10.71 -2.30
N LYS A 69 0.92 9.83 -1.72
CA LYS A 69 -0.53 9.90 -1.89
C LYS A 69 -1.16 11.17 -1.32
N VAL A 70 -0.64 11.72 -0.23
CA VAL A 70 -1.06 13.04 0.26
C VAL A 70 -0.66 14.13 -0.71
N LYS A 71 0.59 14.13 -1.18
CA LYS A 71 1.10 15.12 -2.15
C LYS A 71 0.33 15.10 -3.47
N SER A 72 -0.07 13.92 -3.92
CA SER A 72 -0.89 13.72 -5.12
C SER A 72 -2.39 13.96 -4.90
N GLN A 73 -2.81 14.40 -3.71
CA GLN A 73 -4.21 14.59 -3.32
C GLN A 73 -5.08 13.33 -3.43
N GLU A 74 -4.48 12.14 -3.51
CA GLU A 74 -5.18 10.85 -3.49
C GLU A 74 -5.54 10.41 -2.07
N LEU A 75 -4.91 11.01 -1.06
CA LEU A 75 -5.15 10.77 0.35
C LEU A 75 -5.38 12.10 1.07
N ASN A 76 -6.45 12.17 1.86
CA ASN A 76 -6.74 13.33 2.70
C ASN A 76 -5.63 13.48 3.77
N SER A 77 -5.10 14.69 3.93
CA SER A 77 -4.07 15.01 4.92
C SER A 77 -4.48 14.66 6.35
N GLU A 78 -5.76 14.79 6.71
CA GLU A 78 -6.27 14.41 8.04
C GLU A 78 -6.18 12.89 8.29
N ILE A 79 -6.45 12.08 7.26
CA ILE A 79 -6.32 10.61 7.32
C ILE A 79 -4.84 10.24 7.50
N TYR A 80 -3.95 10.90 6.76
CA TYR A 80 -2.51 10.69 6.90
C TYR A 80 -2.02 11.03 8.31
N GLU A 81 -2.43 12.16 8.88
CA GLU A 81 -2.06 12.52 10.24
C GLU A 81 -2.59 11.54 11.29
N LYS A 82 -3.81 10.99 11.12
CA LYS A 82 -4.34 9.92 11.98
C LYS A 82 -3.48 8.67 11.92
N ILE A 83 -3.11 8.22 10.71
CA ILE A 83 -2.24 7.07 10.49
C ILE A 83 -0.86 7.32 11.12
N LYS A 84 -0.27 8.48 10.91
CA LYS A 84 1.05 8.85 11.44
C LYS A 84 1.05 8.94 12.97
N ALA A 85 0.04 9.58 13.56
CA ALA A 85 -0.11 9.67 15.01
C ALA A 85 -0.28 8.29 15.65
N ALA A 86 -1.05 7.42 15.01
CA ALA A 86 -1.23 6.04 15.43
C ALA A 86 0.08 5.23 15.42
N ILE A 87 0.84 5.33 14.32
CA ILE A 87 2.13 4.67 14.15
C ILE A 87 3.16 5.14 15.18
N ASN A 88 3.23 6.46 15.43
CA ASN A 88 4.21 7.05 16.34
C ASN A 88 3.95 6.72 17.82
N ARG A 89 2.72 6.36 18.20
CA ARG A 89 2.40 5.92 19.58
C ARG A 89 2.99 4.56 19.94
N GLU A 90 3.48 3.80 18.96
CA GLU A 90 4.10 2.48 19.16
C GLU A 90 5.63 2.47 19.11
N LYS A 91 6.28 3.62 18.84
CA LYS A 91 7.73 3.75 18.96
C LYS A 91 8.11 3.98 20.43
#